data_AF-A0A1V4M4W1-F1
#
_entry.id   AF-A0A1V4M4W1-F1
#
_cell.length_a   1.000
_cell.length_b   1.000
_cell.length_c   1.000
_cell.angle_alpha   90.00
_cell.angle_beta   90.00
_cell.angle_gamma   90.00
#
_symmetry.space_group_name_H-M   'P 1'
#
loop_
_entity.id
_entity.type
_entity.pdbx_description
1 polymer ?
#
loop_
_entity_poly.entity_id
_entity_poly.type
_entity_poly.pdbx_seq_one_letter_code
_entity_poly.pdbx_strand_id
1 'polypeptide(L)'
;MRKKFFVPPLTAVKEPPQGIVRDSLKPRQLIGQPSSPGLVTARARVIRSVDDFGEVVKGEILVFDAVQPQVTFIISLIGGIVERRGGMLVHSSIIAREMNIPAVNGVSQATELIETGDLVTVNGDLGLVVIGEPEFNMEMVGINL
;
A
#
# COMPACT_ATOMS: atom_id res chain seq x y z
N MET A 1 49.33 -36.81 13.64
CA MET A 1 48.81 -35.71 14.48
C MET A 1 47.49 -35.23 13.84
N ARG A 2 46.32 -35.73 14.28
CA ARG A 2 45.00 -35.35 13.73
C ARG A 2 44.31 -34.40 14.72
N LYS A 3 44.07 -33.14 14.32
CA LYS A 3 43.26 -32.20 15.12
C LYS A 3 41.80 -32.68 15.11
N LYS A 4 41.27 -33.08 16.27
CA LYS A 4 39.83 -33.33 16.42
C LYS A 4 39.12 -31.97 16.44
N PHE A 5 38.29 -31.72 15.43
CA PHE A 5 37.37 -30.59 15.45
C PHE A 5 36.24 -30.91 16.42
N PHE A 6 36.07 -30.07 17.44
CA PHE A 6 34.93 -30.13 18.36
C PHE A 6 33.72 -29.54 17.63
N VAL A 7 32.76 -30.38 17.27
CA VAL A 7 31.48 -29.97 16.73
C VAL A 7 30.49 -29.95 17.89
N PRO A 8 29.94 -28.78 18.29
CA PRO A 8 28.96 -28.74 19.37
C PRO A 8 27.67 -29.47 18.95
N PRO A 9 26.94 -30.10 19.89
CA PRO A 9 25.70 -30.80 19.58
C PRO A 9 24.64 -29.81 19.04
N LEU A 10 23.86 -30.27 18.06
CA LEU A 10 22.76 -29.54 17.38
C LEU A 10 21.59 -29.13 18.30
N THR A 11 21.73 -29.25 19.61
CA THR A 11 20.64 -29.18 20.59
C THR A 11 20.66 -27.87 21.35
N ALA A 12 20.47 -26.75 20.64
CA ALA A 12 19.99 -25.49 21.24
C ALA A 12 19.42 -24.55 20.16
N VAL A 13 18.64 -25.07 19.22
CA VAL A 13 17.65 -24.22 18.56
C VAL A 13 16.54 -24.05 19.59
N LYS A 14 16.52 -22.91 20.29
CA LYS A 14 15.36 -22.53 21.08
C LYS A 14 14.17 -22.59 20.14
N GLU A 15 13.18 -23.42 20.45
CA GLU A 15 11.96 -23.47 19.65
C GLU A 15 11.46 -22.03 19.46
N PRO A 16 11.09 -21.64 18.22
CA PRO A 16 10.50 -20.34 18.01
C PRO A 16 9.34 -20.19 19.01
N PRO A 17 9.19 -19.03 19.66
CA PRO A 17 8.19 -18.84 20.70
C PRO A 17 6.83 -19.35 20.18
N GLN A 18 6.35 -20.43 20.79
CA GLN A 18 5.05 -21.03 20.47
C GLN A 18 3.98 -20.05 20.95
N GLY A 19 3.58 -19.13 20.07
CA GLY A 19 2.63 -18.08 20.44
C GLY A 19 2.44 -16.92 19.46
N ILE A 20 3.00 -16.95 18.25
CA ILE A 20 2.53 -16.00 17.22
C ILE A 20 1.21 -16.55 16.69
N VAL A 21 0.11 -16.08 17.25
CA VAL A 21 -1.25 -16.30 16.73
C VAL A 21 -1.25 -15.82 15.28
N ARG A 22 -1.22 -16.74 14.32
CA ARG A 22 -1.14 -16.41 12.88
C ARG A 22 -2.38 -15.69 12.35
N ASP A 23 -3.47 -15.66 13.13
CA ASP A 23 -4.78 -15.16 12.71
C ASP A 23 -4.95 -13.63 12.76
N SER A 24 -3.99 -12.86 13.27
CA SER A 24 -4.14 -11.39 13.39
C SER A 24 -3.10 -10.56 12.63
N LEU A 25 -2.31 -11.17 11.75
CA LEU A 25 -1.33 -10.43 10.95
C LEU A 25 -1.99 -9.84 9.71
N LYS A 26 -2.35 -8.55 9.75
CA LYS A 26 -2.71 -7.80 8.53
C LYS A 26 -1.45 -7.56 7.70
N PRO A 27 -1.46 -7.85 6.38
CA PRO A 27 -0.32 -7.57 5.52
C PRO A 27 -0.08 -6.06 5.47
N ARG A 28 1.16 -5.66 5.77
CA ARG A 28 1.58 -4.26 5.76
C ARG A 28 1.83 -3.73 4.34
N GLN A 29 2.12 -4.62 3.41
CA GLN A 29 2.39 -4.29 2.02
C GLN A 29 1.45 -5.10 1.12
N LEU A 30 0.77 -4.42 0.23
CA LEU A 30 -0.06 -4.99 -0.83
C LEU A 30 0.65 -4.78 -2.17
N ILE A 31 0.48 -5.75 -3.07
CA ILE A 31 1.07 -5.74 -4.40
C ILE A 31 -0.07 -5.62 -5.41
N GLY A 32 0.09 -4.71 -6.36
CA GLY A 32 -0.78 -4.54 -7.51
C GLY A 32 0.04 -4.45 -8.80
N GLN A 33 -0.44 -3.68 -9.76
CA GLN A 33 0.32 -3.34 -10.96
C GLN A 33 0.62 -1.84 -10.99
N PRO A 34 1.82 -1.44 -11.44
CA PRO A 34 2.15 -0.05 -11.74
C PRO A 34 1.12 0.51 -12.71
N SER A 35 0.35 1.51 -12.28
CA SER A 35 -0.64 2.14 -13.14
C SER A 35 -0.19 3.51 -13.59
N SER A 36 0.16 4.38 -12.66
CA SER A 36 0.64 5.74 -12.94
C SER A 36 1.81 6.03 -12.00
N PRO A 37 2.97 6.50 -12.53
CA PRO A 37 4.21 6.62 -11.76
C PRO A 37 4.12 7.64 -10.63
N GLY A 38 5.08 7.56 -9.70
CA GLY A 38 5.24 8.46 -8.57
C GLY A 38 5.01 7.82 -7.21
N LEU A 39 5.32 8.58 -6.16
CA LEU A 39 5.25 8.15 -4.77
C LEU A 39 4.46 9.17 -3.96
N VAL A 40 3.46 8.70 -3.21
CA VAL A 40 2.66 9.56 -2.32
C VAL A 40 2.35 8.83 -1.03
N THR A 41 2.36 9.57 0.08
CA THR A 41 1.87 9.08 1.38
C THR A 41 0.78 10.02 1.86
N ALA A 42 -0.41 9.49 2.13
CA ALA A 42 -1.54 10.27 2.64
C ALA A 42 -2.55 9.39 3.36
N ARG A 43 -3.59 10.02 3.92
CA ARG A 43 -4.72 9.31 4.52
C ARG A 43 -5.56 8.66 3.41
N ALA A 44 -5.98 7.43 3.64
CA ALA A 44 -6.86 6.70 2.74
C ALA A 44 -8.32 7.16 2.90
N ARG A 45 -9.03 7.18 1.79
CA ARG A 45 -10.49 7.31 1.72
C ARG A 45 -11.03 6.12 0.96
N VAL A 46 -11.68 5.21 1.68
CA VAL A 46 -12.28 4.02 1.07
C VAL A 46 -13.67 4.39 0.56
N ILE A 47 -13.85 4.28 -0.75
CA ILE A 47 -15.10 4.55 -1.45
C ILE A 47 -15.86 3.22 -1.63
N ARG A 48 -16.97 3.08 -0.93
CA ARG A 48 -17.90 1.93 -0.98
C ARG A 48 -19.22 2.30 -1.64
N SER A 49 -19.57 3.58 -1.65
CA SER A 49 -20.79 4.15 -2.22
C SER A 49 -20.53 5.50 -2.89
N VAL A 50 -21.53 6.01 -3.62
CA VAL A 50 -21.44 7.33 -4.28
C VAL A 50 -21.38 8.47 -3.25
N ASP A 51 -22.00 8.29 -2.08
CA ASP A 51 -22.05 9.33 -1.05
C ASP A 51 -20.66 9.60 -0.44
N ASP A 52 -19.79 8.59 -0.41
CA ASP A 52 -18.42 8.70 0.13
C ASP A 52 -17.56 9.71 -0.65
N PHE A 53 -17.90 9.99 -1.91
CA PHE A 53 -17.21 11.02 -2.72
C PHE A 53 -17.38 12.42 -2.15
N GLY A 54 -18.50 12.69 -1.48
CA GLY A 54 -18.76 13.98 -0.84
C GLY A 54 -17.91 14.25 0.41
N GLU A 55 -17.29 13.20 0.96
CA GLU A 55 -16.45 13.28 2.15
C GLU A 55 -14.95 13.32 1.83
N VAL A 56 -14.58 13.27 0.56
CA VAL A 56 -13.18 13.27 0.13
C VAL A 56 -12.52 14.59 0.51
N VAL A 57 -11.39 14.48 1.21
CA VAL A 57 -10.55 15.62 1.57
C VAL A 57 -9.37 15.74 0.62
N LYS A 58 -8.94 16.98 0.36
CA LYS A 58 -7.78 17.26 -0.49
C LYS A 58 -6.54 16.49 -0.03
N GLY A 59 -5.90 15.82 -0.97
CA GLY A 59 -4.67 15.06 -0.79
C GLY A 59 -4.88 13.60 -0.36
N GLU A 60 -6.11 13.16 -0.05
CA GLU A 60 -6.37 11.77 0.30
C GLU A 60 -6.04 10.80 -0.86
N ILE A 61 -5.73 9.55 -0.50
CA ILE A 61 -5.60 8.43 -1.44
C ILE A 61 -6.95 7.75 -1.54
N LEU A 62 -7.54 7.70 -2.73
CA LEU A 62 -8.79 6.97 -2.94
C LEU A 62 -8.54 5.47 -3.04
N VAL A 63 -9.37 4.69 -2.36
CA VAL A 63 -9.36 3.24 -2.38
C VAL A 63 -10.73 2.72 -2.78
N PHE A 64 -10.84 1.92 -3.83
CA PHE A 64 -12.13 1.39 -4.31
C PHE A 64 -12.02 0.03 -5.00
N ASP A 65 -13.14 -0.71 -5.09
CA ASP A 65 -13.15 -2.06 -5.66
C ASP A 65 -12.95 -2.05 -7.19
N ALA A 66 -13.71 -1.21 -7.89
CA ALA A 66 -13.74 -1.17 -9.36
C ALA A 66 -13.90 0.26 -9.87
N VAL A 67 -13.71 0.44 -11.18
CA VAL A 67 -13.86 1.69 -11.92
C VAL A 67 -14.97 2.59 -11.38
N GLN A 68 -14.60 3.84 -11.07
CA GLN A 68 -15.50 4.87 -10.58
C GLN A 68 -15.49 6.08 -11.53
N PRO A 69 -16.54 6.29 -12.34
CA PRO A 69 -16.64 7.46 -13.23
C PRO A 69 -16.56 8.80 -12.51
N GLN A 70 -16.99 8.85 -11.24
CA GLN A 70 -17.02 10.03 -10.39
C GLN A 70 -15.63 10.57 -10.10
N VAL A 71 -14.60 9.72 -10.15
CA VAL A 71 -13.20 10.11 -9.93
C VAL A 71 -12.81 11.28 -10.84
N THR A 72 -13.28 11.33 -12.09
CA THR A 72 -13.00 12.43 -13.02
C THR A 72 -13.32 13.81 -12.44
N PHE A 73 -14.38 13.93 -11.62
CA PHE A 73 -14.81 15.23 -11.10
C PHE A 73 -13.97 15.70 -9.90
N ILE A 74 -13.34 14.77 -9.19
CA ILE A 74 -12.58 15.04 -7.97
C ILE A 74 -11.09 14.74 -8.12
N ILE A 75 -10.64 14.31 -9.31
CA ILE A 75 -9.27 13.85 -9.55
C ILE A 75 -8.23 14.91 -9.18
N SER A 76 -8.54 16.19 -9.37
CA SER A 76 -7.66 17.31 -9.00
C SER A 76 -7.51 17.52 -7.48
N LEU A 77 -8.37 16.89 -6.66
CA LEU A 77 -8.32 16.98 -5.21
C LEU A 77 -7.44 15.90 -4.59
N ILE A 78 -7.26 14.76 -5.24
CA ILE A 78 -6.71 13.55 -4.59
C ILE A 78 -5.20 13.45 -4.78
N GLY A 79 -4.53 12.75 -3.85
CA GLY A 79 -3.09 12.53 -3.88
C GLY A 79 -2.69 11.24 -4.59
N GLY A 80 -3.55 10.23 -4.62
CA GLY A 80 -3.25 8.91 -5.19
C GLY A 80 -4.48 8.01 -5.36
N ILE A 81 -4.30 6.90 -6.08
CA ILE A 81 -5.36 5.90 -6.32
C ILE A 81 -4.87 4.49 -6.01
N VAL A 82 -5.71 3.72 -5.31
CA VAL A 82 -5.59 2.27 -5.13
C VAL A 82 -6.88 1.61 -5.59
N GLU A 83 -6.79 0.70 -6.57
CA GLU A 83 -7.96 -0.01 -7.10
C GLU A 83 -7.78 -1.52 -7.00
N ARG A 84 -8.83 -2.24 -6.57
CA ARG A 84 -8.78 -3.70 -6.43
C ARG A 84 -8.81 -4.46 -7.76
N ARG A 85 -9.76 -4.16 -8.65
CA ARG A 85 -9.97 -4.93 -9.90
C ARG A 85 -9.23 -4.39 -11.13
N GLY A 86 -8.73 -3.17 -11.07
CA GLY A 86 -8.29 -2.42 -12.25
C GLY A 86 -7.12 -3.07 -13.02
N GLY A 87 -6.82 -2.51 -14.18
CA GLY A 87 -5.71 -2.91 -15.04
C GLY A 87 -5.21 -1.74 -15.88
N MET A 88 -4.13 -1.93 -16.63
CA MET A 88 -3.43 -0.84 -17.33
C MET A 88 -4.33 0.09 -18.18
N LEU A 89 -5.44 -0.43 -18.72
CA LEU A 89 -6.32 0.29 -19.66
C LEU A 89 -7.67 0.73 -19.06
N VAL A 90 -7.87 0.60 -17.75
CA VAL A 90 -9.12 1.03 -17.13
C VAL A 90 -9.15 2.55 -16.94
N HIS A 91 -10.36 3.10 -16.84
CA HIS A 91 -10.59 4.55 -16.75
C HIS A 91 -9.76 5.25 -15.66
N SER A 92 -9.73 4.69 -14.44
CA SER A 92 -8.96 5.22 -13.30
C SER A 92 -7.46 5.33 -13.61
N SER A 93 -6.93 4.40 -14.40
CA SER A 93 -5.51 4.31 -14.74
C SER A 93 -5.14 5.30 -15.85
N ILE A 94 -6.05 5.52 -16.79
CA ILE A 94 -5.88 6.53 -17.85
C ILE A 94 -5.89 7.92 -17.22
N ILE A 95 -6.93 8.26 -16.44
CA ILE A 95 -7.06 9.60 -15.84
C ILE A 95 -5.94 9.89 -14.83
N ALA A 96 -5.47 8.88 -14.07
CA ALA A 96 -4.34 9.05 -13.16
C ALA A 96 -3.07 9.47 -13.90
N ARG A 97 -2.79 8.91 -15.08
CA ARG A 97 -1.63 9.28 -15.90
C ARG A 97 -1.79 10.67 -16.49
N GLU A 98 -2.97 10.99 -17.01
CA GLU A 98 -3.27 12.32 -17.57
C GLU A 98 -3.08 13.42 -16.52
N MET A 99 -3.43 13.12 -15.26
CA MET A 99 -3.33 14.06 -14.15
C MET A 99 -2.03 13.96 -13.35
N ASN A 100 -1.09 13.09 -13.74
CA ASN A 100 0.18 12.82 -13.02
C ASN A 100 -0.02 12.45 -11.54
N ILE A 101 -1.01 11.60 -11.27
CA ILE A 101 -1.34 11.11 -9.92
C ILE A 101 -0.82 9.68 -9.78
N PRO A 102 -0.04 9.37 -8.72
CA PRO A 102 0.41 8.01 -8.45
C PRO A 102 -0.76 7.03 -8.30
N ALA A 103 -0.69 5.90 -8.99
CA ALA A 103 -1.77 4.91 -8.95
C ALA A 103 -1.25 3.48 -9.02
N VAL A 104 -1.90 2.60 -8.24
CA VAL A 104 -1.70 1.16 -8.28
C VAL A 104 -3.07 0.49 -8.42
N ASN A 105 -3.20 -0.39 -9.40
CA ASN A 105 -4.43 -1.15 -9.64
C ASN A 105 -4.20 -2.65 -9.41
N GLY A 106 -5.25 -3.47 -9.51
CA GLY A 106 -5.13 -4.91 -9.29
C GLY A 106 -4.74 -5.29 -7.86
N VAL A 107 -4.97 -4.41 -6.89
CA VAL A 107 -4.57 -4.64 -5.48
C VAL A 107 -5.61 -5.52 -4.80
N SER A 108 -5.31 -6.82 -4.73
CA SER A 108 -6.23 -7.79 -4.15
C SER A 108 -6.61 -7.41 -2.71
N GLN A 109 -7.91 -7.45 -2.42
CA GLN A 109 -8.49 -7.15 -1.10
C GLN A 109 -8.24 -5.72 -0.58
N ALA A 110 -7.97 -4.74 -1.47
CA ALA A 110 -7.65 -3.37 -1.07
C ALA A 110 -8.68 -2.75 -0.11
N THR A 111 -9.98 -2.87 -0.43
CA THR A 111 -11.09 -2.30 0.34
C THR A 111 -11.42 -3.02 1.65
N GLU A 112 -10.88 -4.24 1.81
CA GLU A 112 -11.02 -5.07 3.00
C GLU A 112 -9.84 -4.93 3.96
N LEU A 113 -8.68 -4.52 3.44
CA LEU A 113 -7.43 -4.41 4.19
C LEU A 113 -7.11 -2.97 4.59
N ILE A 114 -7.54 -2.00 3.78
CA ILE A 114 -7.38 -0.56 4.02
C ILE A 114 -8.71 0.00 4.52
N GLU A 115 -8.66 0.78 5.59
CA GLU A 115 -9.80 1.54 6.10
C GLU A 115 -9.62 3.04 5.88
N THR A 116 -10.75 3.77 5.85
CA THR A 116 -10.70 5.24 5.78
C THR A 116 -9.96 5.80 6.99
N GLY A 117 -9.02 6.71 6.73
CA GLY A 117 -8.15 7.30 7.75
C GLY A 117 -6.82 6.55 7.96
N ASP A 118 -6.64 5.35 7.40
CA ASP A 118 -5.34 4.69 7.42
C ASP A 118 -4.30 5.56 6.70
N LEU A 119 -3.08 5.62 7.23
CA LEU A 119 -1.97 6.20 6.47
C LEU A 119 -1.53 5.17 5.43
N VAL A 120 -1.48 5.57 4.16
CA VAL A 120 -1.12 4.69 3.05
C VAL A 120 -0.04 5.35 2.22
N THR A 121 0.98 4.58 1.86
CA THR A 121 1.97 4.94 0.85
C THR A 121 1.67 4.21 -0.44
N VAL A 122 1.52 4.94 -1.55
CA VAL A 122 1.32 4.40 -2.90
C VAL A 122 2.60 4.67 -3.69
N ASN A 123 3.25 3.59 -4.13
CA ASN A 123 4.34 3.63 -5.08
C ASN A 123 3.84 3.12 -6.44
N GLY A 124 3.49 4.08 -7.29
CA GLY A 124 2.94 3.84 -8.62
C GLY A 124 3.97 3.33 -9.64
N ASP A 125 5.27 3.52 -9.37
CA ASP A 125 6.36 3.00 -10.22
C ASP A 125 6.55 1.49 -10.05
N LEU A 126 6.43 1.01 -8.81
CA LEU A 126 6.66 -0.40 -8.44
C LEU A 126 5.36 -1.21 -8.31
N GLY A 127 4.20 -0.55 -8.28
CA GLY A 127 2.93 -1.24 -8.06
C GLY A 127 2.74 -1.67 -6.60
N LEU A 128 3.25 -0.90 -5.65
CA LEU A 128 3.24 -1.24 -4.22
C LEU A 128 2.35 -0.28 -3.42
N VAL A 129 1.63 -0.84 -2.46
CA VAL A 129 0.85 -0.08 -1.48
C VAL A 129 1.29 -0.51 -0.08
N VAL A 130 1.69 0.43 0.77
CA VAL A 130 2.11 0.15 2.16
C VAL A 130 1.13 0.82 3.12
N ILE A 131 0.67 0.08 4.12
CA ILE A 131 -0.29 0.52 5.12
C ILE A 131 0.43 0.82 6.43
N GLY A 132 0.09 1.95 7.05
CA GLY A 132 0.60 2.40 8.35
C GLY A 132 1.76 3.39 8.27
N GLU A 133 2.05 4.01 9.42
CA GLU A 133 3.17 4.94 9.63
C GLU A 133 4.49 4.23 9.34
N PRO A 134 5.40 4.79 8.52
CA PRO A 134 6.72 4.20 8.29
C PRO A 134 7.44 3.96 9.63
N GLU A 135 7.97 2.75 9.83
CA GLU A 135 8.67 2.37 11.07
C GLU A 135 9.98 3.15 11.26
N PHE A 136 10.50 3.76 10.19
CA PHE A 136 11.70 4.58 10.21
C PHE A 136 11.35 5.99 9.71
N ASN A 137 11.46 6.98 10.60
CA ASN A 137 11.40 8.38 10.21
C ASN A 137 12.68 8.75 9.45
N MET A 138 12.58 9.20 8.20
CA MET A 138 13.74 9.60 7.40
C MET A 138 14.52 10.76 8.02
N GLU A 139 13.90 11.58 8.86
CA GLU A 139 14.60 12.64 9.62
C GLU A 139 15.63 12.06 10.62
N MET A 140 15.45 10.84 11.12
CA MET A 140 16.46 10.19 11.97
C MET A 140 17.65 9.62 11.18
N VAL A 141 17.54 9.48 9.86
CA VAL A 141 18.58 8.85 9.04
C VAL A 141 19.61 9.89 8.53
N GLY A 142 19.38 11.19 8.76
CA GLY A 142 20.35 12.24 8.44
C GLY A 142 20.71 12.31 6.96
N ILE A 143 19.84 11.85 6.07
CA ILE A 143 20.05 11.92 4.62
C ILE A 143 19.34 13.17 4.12
N ASN A 144 20.07 14.29 4.12
CA ASN A 144 19.68 15.44 3.32
C ASN A 144 19.96 15.09 1.85
N LEU A 145 18.93 15.11 1.01
CA LEU A 145 19.12 15.24 -0.45
C LEU A 145 19.36 16.70 -0.80
#